data_AF-S4GWV9-F1
#
_entry.id   AF-S4GWV9-F1
#
_cell.length_a   1.000
_cell.length_b   1.000
_cell.length_c   1.000
_cell.angle_alpha   90.00
_cell.angle_beta   90.00
_cell.angle_gamma   90.00
#
_symmetry.space_group_name_H-M   'P 1'
#
loop_
_entity.id
_entity.type
_entity.pdbx_description
1 polymer ?
#
loop_
_entity_poly.entity_id
_entity_poly.type
_entity_poly.pdbx_seq_one_letter_code
_entity_poly.pdbx_strand_id
1 'polypeptide(L)'
;NCTSAHWARLVSNGAIAGSTLILEVAIKRAVKELGIGLPEAIAAATLVPARVLGVDKPNAITSAPLGLVEKGYAADLLLLNPGTLAVEHVWCDGHKIS
;
A
#
# COMPACT_ATOMS: atom_id res chain seq x y z
N ASN A 1 19.10 -9.71 -17.16
CA ASN A 1 19.29 -8.37 -16.56
C ASN A 1 17.97 -7.64 -16.31
N CYS A 2 17.04 -8.22 -15.53
CA CYS A 2 15.71 -7.61 -15.30
C CYS A 2 15.32 -7.56 -13.81
N THR A 3 16.27 -7.30 -12.90
CA THR A 3 15.99 -7.29 -11.45
C THR A 3 15.88 -5.88 -10.84
N SER A 4 16.12 -4.80 -11.59
CA SER A 4 16.06 -3.42 -11.07
C SER A 4 14.84 -2.60 -11.52
N ALA A 5 14.10 -3.07 -12.53
CA ALA A 5 12.98 -2.34 -13.13
C ALA A 5 11.63 -2.98 -12.76
N HIS A 6 10.80 -2.27 -11.99
CA HIS A 6 9.44 -2.71 -11.60
C HIS A 6 8.39 -2.33 -12.66
N TRP A 7 8.68 -2.56 -13.94
CA TRP A 7 7.75 -2.28 -15.04
C TRP A 7 7.78 -3.36 -16.11
N ALA A 8 6.62 -3.62 -16.71
CA ALA A 8 6.47 -4.50 -17.84
C ALA A 8 6.55 -3.70 -19.15
N ARG A 9 6.98 -4.37 -20.24
CA ARG A 9 6.97 -3.80 -21.59
C ARG A 9 6.29 -4.75 -22.57
N LEU A 10 5.57 -4.19 -23.54
CA LEU A 10 5.00 -4.97 -24.64
C LEU A 10 6.11 -5.57 -25.49
N VAL A 11 6.02 -6.87 -25.80
CA VAL A 11 6.99 -7.55 -26.67
C VAL A 11 6.95 -6.97 -28.08
N SER A 12 5.78 -6.52 -28.54
CA SER A 12 5.54 -6.04 -29.91
C SER A 12 6.27 -4.74 -30.24
N ASN A 13 6.46 -3.84 -29.28
CA ASN A 13 7.02 -2.50 -29.55
C ASN A 13 7.78 -1.87 -28.38
N GLY A 14 7.97 -2.58 -27.26
CA GLY A 14 8.70 -2.08 -26.10
C GLY A 14 7.98 -1.00 -25.29
N ALA A 15 6.72 -0.66 -25.59
CA ALA A 15 5.94 0.31 -24.81
C ALA A 15 5.72 -0.17 -23.37
N ILE A 16 5.59 0.75 -22.41
CA ILE A 16 5.27 0.41 -21.02
C ILE A 16 3.90 -0.26 -20.98
N ALA A 17 3.85 -1.45 -20.40
CA ALA A 17 2.68 -2.30 -20.30
C ALA A 17 2.20 -2.47 -18.86
N GLY A 18 2.46 -1.46 -18.01
CA GLY A 18 2.12 -1.47 -16.59
C GLY A 18 3.33 -1.66 -15.68
N SER A 19 3.06 -1.65 -14.38
CA SER A 19 4.05 -1.82 -13.33
C SER A 19 3.99 -3.22 -12.73
N THR A 20 5.13 -3.72 -12.29
CA THR A 20 5.23 -4.91 -11.42
C THR A 20 5.49 -4.52 -9.96
N LEU A 21 5.33 -3.23 -9.62
CA LEU A 21 5.59 -2.68 -8.30
C LEU A 21 4.48 -3.10 -7.32
N ILE A 22 4.89 -3.63 -6.17
CA ILE A 22 4.01 -3.89 -5.03
C ILE A 22 4.01 -2.72 -4.04
N LEU A 23 2.94 -2.57 -3.28
CA LEU A 23 2.69 -1.40 -2.44
C LEU A 23 3.82 -1.14 -1.41
N GLU A 24 4.34 -2.19 -0.77
CA GLU A 24 5.45 -2.06 0.19
C GLU A 24 6.72 -1.50 -0.45
N VAL A 25 7.04 -1.91 -1.69
CA VAL A 25 8.20 -1.40 -2.43
C VAL A 25 7.94 0.04 -2.85
N ALA A 26 6.70 0.40 -3.20
CA ALA A 26 6.33 1.78 -3.51
C ALA A 26 6.56 2.71 -2.30
N ILE A 27 6.10 2.30 -1.10
CA ILE A 27 6.32 3.05 0.15
C ILE A 27 7.82 3.16 0.47
N LYS A 28 8.55 2.04 0.38
CA LYS A 28 9.99 2.03 0.64
C LYS A 28 10.73 3.01 -0.28
N ARG A 29 10.41 3.03 -1.58
CA ARG A 29 11.00 3.96 -2.55
C ARG A 29 10.61 5.42 -2.26
N ALA A 30 9.33 5.67 -2.00
CA ALA A 30 8.84 7.01 -1.65
C ALA A 30 9.63 7.60 -0.48
N VAL A 31 9.87 6.82 0.57
CA VAL A 31 10.57 7.27 1.77
C VAL A 31 12.09 7.31 1.57
N LYS A 32 12.69 6.23 1.07
CA LYS A 32 14.15 6.06 1.06
C LYS A 32 14.83 6.67 -0.15
N GLU A 33 14.14 6.78 -1.29
CA GLU A 33 14.71 7.27 -2.56
C GLU A 33 14.17 8.65 -2.95
N LEU A 34 12.90 8.94 -2.67
CA LEU A 34 12.25 10.21 -3.07
C LEU A 34 12.17 11.25 -1.95
N GLY A 35 12.52 10.87 -0.71
CA GLY A 35 12.53 11.78 0.43
C GLY A 35 11.13 12.21 0.93
N ILE A 36 10.08 11.48 0.56
CA ILE A 36 8.72 11.71 1.09
C ILE A 36 8.70 11.26 2.54
N GLY A 37 8.10 12.06 3.43
CA GLY A 37 7.95 11.71 4.83
C GLY A 37 7.14 10.43 5.01
N LEU A 38 7.48 9.63 6.03
CA LEU A 38 6.81 8.35 6.27
C LEU A 38 5.29 8.52 6.48
N PRO A 39 4.79 9.46 7.30
CA PRO A 39 3.35 9.67 7.45
C PRO A 39 2.65 10.00 6.13
N GLU A 40 3.26 10.85 5.30
CA GLU A 40 2.73 11.26 4.00
C GLU A 40 2.69 10.08 3.02
N ALA A 41 3.75 9.27 2.98
CA ALA A 41 3.81 8.08 2.15
C ALA A 41 2.74 7.06 2.56
N ILE A 42 2.58 6.79 3.86
CA ILE A 42 1.55 5.89 4.38
C ILE A 42 0.15 6.43 4.04
N ALA A 43 -0.12 7.71 4.28
CA ALA A 43 -1.41 8.32 3.94
C ALA A 43 -1.72 8.24 2.45
N ALA A 44 -0.72 8.42 1.57
CA ALA A 44 -0.87 8.29 0.12
C ALA A 44 -1.25 6.85 -0.31
N ALA A 45 -0.86 5.83 0.47
CA ALA A 45 -1.21 4.43 0.20
C ALA A 45 -2.48 3.95 0.92
N THR A 46 -2.96 4.66 1.95
CA THR A 46 -4.10 4.22 2.77
C THR A 46 -5.25 5.23 2.78
N LEU A 47 -5.14 6.31 3.56
CA LEU A 47 -6.21 7.28 3.80
C LEU A 47 -6.65 8.02 2.54
N VAL A 48 -5.70 8.42 1.69
CA VAL A 48 -5.98 9.16 0.46
C VAL A 48 -6.81 8.33 -0.51
N PRO A 49 -6.41 7.10 -0.90
CA PRO A 49 -7.26 6.28 -1.76
C PRO A 49 -8.58 5.89 -1.07
N ALA A 50 -8.60 5.68 0.24
CA ALA A 50 -9.84 5.40 0.97
C ALA A 50 -10.86 6.54 0.81
N ARG A 51 -10.43 7.79 0.94
CA ARG A 51 -11.28 8.98 0.71
C ARG A 51 -11.72 9.13 -0.74
N VAL A 52 -10.80 8.94 -1.69
CA VAL A 52 -11.10 9.03 -3.13
C VAL A 52 -12.17 8.02 -3.53
N LEU A 53 -12.14 6.82 -2.96
CA LEU A 53 -13.10 5.75 -3.21
C LEU A 53 -14.35 5.82 -2.31
N GLY A 54 -14.37 6.71 -1.32
CA GLY A 54 -15.47 6.82 -0.35
C GLY A 54 -15.57 5.65 0.63
N VAL A 55 -14.50 4.86 0.79
CA VAL A 55 -14.42 3.73 1.74
C VAL A 55 -13.81 4.13 3.08
N ASP A 56 -13.49 5.41 3.27
CA ASP A 56 -13.15 6.03 4.57
C ASP A 56 -14.36 6.17 5.51
N LYS A 57 -15.48 5.53 5.16
CA LYS A 57 -16.77 5.52 5.86
C LYS A 57 -17.29 4.08 5.93
N PRO A 58 -18.32 3.79 6.75
CA PRO A 58 -19.00 2.49 6.69
C PRO A 58 -19.41 2.18 5.25
N ASN A 59 -18.98 1.03 4.75
CA ASN A 59 -19.07 0.66 3.34
C ASN A 59 -19.40 -0.83 3.21
N ALA A 60 -19.79 -1.26 2.01
CA ALA A 60 -20.24 -2.64 1.78
C ALA A 60 -19.10 -3.69 1.84
N ILE A 61 -17.83 -3.29 1.85
CA ILE A 61 -16.68 -4.21 1.82
C ILE A 61 -16.40 -4.73 3.24
N THR A 62 -16.29 -3.81 4.21
CA THR A 62 -15.85 -4.12 5.57
C THR A 62 -16.86 -3.71 6.65
N SER A 63 -17.99 -3.10 6.28
CA SER A 63 -18.97 -2.48 7.19
C SER A 63 -18.43 -1.34 8.08
N ALA A 64 -17.12 -1.13 8.10
CA ALA A 64 -16.41 -0.11 8.88
C ALA A 64 -15.49 0.72 7.98
N PRO A 65 -15.18 1.98 8.35
CA PRO A 65 -14.20 2.80 7.62
C PRO A 65 -12.84 2.12 7.42
N LEU A 66 -12.21 2.36 6.25
CA LEU A 66 -10.84 1.96 5.93
C LEU A 66 -9.88 3.16 5.91
N GLY A 67 -8.58 2.89 5.98
CA GLY A 67 -7.51 3.87 5.72
C GLY A 67 -6.87 4.50 6.96
N LEU A 68 -7.40 4.24 8.16
CA LEU A 68 -6.80 4.68 9.44
C LEU A 68 -6.78 3.53 10.46
N VAL A 69 -5.85 3.66 11.41
CA VAL A 69 -5.81 2.84 12.63
C VAL A 69 -6.47 3.63 13.75
N GLU A 70 -7.79 3.50 13.86
CA GLU A 70 -8.60 4.21 14.84
C GLU A 70 -9.75 3.31 15.33
N LYS A 71 -10.27 3.59 16.54
CA LYS A 71 -11.43 2.89 17.08
C LYS A 71 -12.62 2.99 16.11
N GLY A 72 -13.22 1.85 15.78
CA GLY A 72 -14.39 1.77 14.89
C GLY A 72 -14.05 1.64 13.40
N TYR A 73 -12.77 1.66 13.02
CA TYR A 73 -12.31 1.33 11.68
C TYR A 73 -12.18 -0.19 11.51
N ALA A 74 -12.16 -0.65 10.26
CA ALA A 74 -11.89 -2.04 9.94
C ALA A 74 -10.51 -2.46 10.46
N ALA A 75 -10.41 -3.69 10.99
CA ALA A 75 -9.19 -4.22 11.58
C ALA A 75 -8.24 -4.82 10.53
N ASP A 76 -7.99 -4.05 9.46
CA ASP A 76 -7.09 -4.37 8.35
C ASP A 76 -5.77 -3.62 8.53
N LEU A 77 -4.68 -4.36 8.80
CA LEU A 77 -3.43 -3.78 9.27
C LEU A 77 -2.22 -4.44 8.63
N LEU A 78 -1.21 -3.63 8.31
CA LEU A 78 0.13 -4.08 7.94
C LEU A 78 1.10 -3.66 9.03
N LEU A 79 1.81 -4.62 9.63
CA LEU A 79 2.93 -4.32 10.52
C LEU A 79 4.21 -4.25 9.68
N LEU A 80 4.89 -3.11 9.74
CA LEU A 80 6.12 -2.88 8.97
C LEU A 80 7.34 -2.93 9.88
N ASN A 81 8.42 -3.50 9.37
CA ASN A 81 9.72 -3.40 10.00
C ASN A 81 10.19 -1.92 10.03
N PRO A 82 10.50 -1.33 11.19
CA PRO A 82 10.81 0.11 11.27
C PRO A 82 12.10 0.51 10.56
N GLY A 83 13.07 -0.40 10.40
CA GLY A 83 14.33 -0.12 9.70
C GLY A 83 14.19 -0.20 8.18
N THR A 84 13.55 -1.26 7.71
CA THR A 84 13.51 -1.63 6.28
C THR A 84 12.23 -1.27 5.55
N LEU A 85 11.14 -1.03 6.30
CA LEU A 85 9.76 -0.86 5.83
C LEU A 85 9.17 -2.08 5.10
N ALA A 86 9.79 -3.27 5.23
CA ALA A 86 9.21 -4.51 4.76
C ALA A 86 7.97 -4.88 5.58
N VAL A 87 6.95 -5.48 4.96
CA VAL A 87 5.79 -6.04 5.68
C VAL A 87 6.23 -7.28 6.46
N GLU A 88 5.98 -7.28 7.76
CA GLU A 88 6.26 -8.42 8.64
C GLU A 88 5.01 -9.28 8.86
N HIS A 89 3.86 -8.62 9.08
CA HIS A 89 2.59 -9.30 9.34
C HIS A 89 1.42 -8.55 8.72
N VAL A 90 0.38 -9.32 8.39
CA VAL A 90 -0.85 -8.84 7.75
C VAL A 90 -2.05 -9.30 8.57
N TRP A 91 -2.96 -8.37 8.86
CA TRP A 91 -4.28 -8.66 9.40
C TRP A 91 -5.36 -8.23 8.41
N CYS A 92 -6.40 -9.05 8.31
CA CYS A 92 -7.63 -8.77 7.58
C CYS A 92 -8.79 -9.15 8.49
N ASP A 93 -9.74 -8.23 8.69
CA ASP A 93 -10.88 -8.39 9.60
C ASP A 93 -10.47 -8.84 11.02
N GLY A 94 -9.34 -8.31 11.52
CA GLY A 94 -8.80 -8.66 12.83
C GLY A 94 -8.12 -10.03 12.92
N HIS A 95 -8.10 -10.80 11.82
CA HIS A 95 -7.44 -12.09 11.74
C HIS A 95 -6.06 -11.95 11.09
N LYS A 96 -5.04 -12.51 11.73
CA LYS A 96 -3.68 -12.58 11.15
C LYS A 96 -3.67 -13.55 9.97
N ILE A 97 -3.22 -13.07 8.81
CA ILE A 97 -3.15 -13.85 7.55
C ILE A 97 -1.71 -14.32 7.25
N SER A 98 -0.70 -13.56 7.69
CA SER A 98 0.73 -13.91 7.58
C SER A 98 1.51 -13.43 8.80
#